data_AF-A0A350JMC6-F1
#
_entry.id   AF-A0A350JMC6-F1
#
_cell.length_a   1.000
_cell.length_b   1.000
_cell.length_c   1.000
_cell.angle_alpha   90.00
_cell.angle_beta   90.00
_cell.angle_gamma   90.00
#
_symmetry.space_group_name_H-M   'P 1'
#
loop_
_entity.id
_entity.type
_entity.pdbx_description
1 polymer ?
#
loop_
_entity_poly.entity_id
_entity_poly.type
_entity_poly.pdbx_seq_one_letter_code
_entity_poly.pdbx_strand_id
1 'polypeptide(L)'
;MLILGLMLTLTMPLYAQFYNGIHHPFGKNRIQYEEFLWKKYEFKDYTVFFYEEGRNLAVFAARQADQTISEVERFFDYPVRSERLQFVIYEKMEHFRQSN
;
A
#
# COMPACT_ATOMS: atom_id res chain seq x y z
N MET A 1 -25.00 -47.97 -27.58
CA MET A 1 -25.47 -46.70 -28.18
C MET A 1 -25.49 -45.55 -27.17
N LEU A 2 -25.91 -45.75 -25.91
CA LEU A 2 -25.97 -44.69 -24.88
C LEU A 2 -24.59 -44.22 -24.36
N ILE A 3 -23.63 -45.14 -24.20
CA ILE A 3 -22.27 -44.84 -23.69
C ILE A 3 -21.46 -44.00 -24.71
N LEU A 4 -21.68 -44.21 -26.00
CA LEU A 4 -20.98 -43.46 -27.06
C LEU A 4 -21.43 -41.99 -27.11
N GLY A 5 -22.71 -41.72 -26.85
CA GLY A 5 -23.24 -40.36 -26.76
C GLY A 5 -22.68 -39.58 -25.58
N LEU A 6 -22.44 -40.25 -24.45
CA LEU A 6 -21.87 -39.63 -23.24
C LEU A 6 -20.40 -39.22 -23.42
N MET A 7 -19.63 -39.95 -24.23
CA MET A 7 -18.25 -39.58 -24.53
C MET A 7 -18.13 -38.37 -25.46
N LEU A 8 -19.12 -38.14 -26.35
CA LEU A 8 -19.13 -36.97 -27.23
C LEU A 8 -19.38 -35.65 -26.49
N THR A 9 -20.06 -35.67 -25.34
CA THR A 9 -20.35 -34.46 -24.57
C THR A 9 -19.17 -33.99 -23.73
N LEU A 10 -18.15 -34.84 -23.50
CA LEU A 10 -16.96 -34.48 -22.72
C LEU A 10 -15.92 -33.65 -23.50
N THR A 11 -16.04 -33.54 -24.83
CA THR A 11 -15.06 -32.85 -25.68
C THR A 11 -15.43 -31.39 -25.99
N MET A 12 -16.48 -30.85 -25.38
CA MET A 12 -16.83 -29.44 -25.54
C MET A 12 -15.84 -28.56 -24.77
N PRO A 13 -15.18 -27.57 -25.41
CA PRO A 13 -14.28 -26.66 -24.72
C PRO A 13 -15.07 -25.81 -23.72
N LEU A 14 -14.78 -25.97 -22.43
CA LEU A 14 -15.39 -25.20 -21.35
C LEU A 14 -14.71 -23.83 -21.26
N TYR A 15 -15.34 -22.79 -21.81
CA TYR A 15 -14.88 -21.40 -21.69
C TYR A 15 -15.26 -20.83 -20.31
N ALA A 16 -14.54 -21.24 -19.26
CA ALA A 16 -14.74 -20.76 -17.89
C ALA A 16 -13.57 -19.91 -17.34
N GLN A 17 -12.58 -19.59 -18.18
CA GLN A 17 -11.48 -18.70 -17.78
C GLN A 17 -11.93 -17.24 -17.89
N PHE A 18 -12.54 -16.70 -16.84
CA PHE A 18 -12.69 -15.25 -16.67
C PHE A 18 -11.31 -14.65 -16.37
N TYR A 19 -10.58 -14.30 -17.43
CA TYR A 19 -9.25 -13.71 -17.34
C TYR A 19 -9.33 -12.18 -17.36
N ASN A 20 -9.96 -11.59 -16.34
CA ASN A 20 -10.10 -10.14 -16.22
C ASN A 20 -8.83 -9.45 -15.67
N GLY A 21 -7.81 -10.21 -15.25
CA GLY A 21 -6.58 -9.68 -14.64
C GLY A 21 -5.56 -9.11 -15.63
N ILE A 22 -5.50 -9.64 -16.87
CA ILE A 22 -4.48 -9.24 -17.86
C ILE A 22 -4.96 -8.15 -18.83
N HIS A 23 -6.28 -7.90 -18.89
CA HIS A 23 -6.83 -6.76 -19.62
C HIS A 23 -6.86 -5.45 -18.82
N HIS A 24 -6.16 -5.39 -17.67
CA HIS A 24 -5.78 -4.10 -17.12
C HIS A 24 -4.64 -3.53 -17.97
N PRO A 25 -4.76 -2.32 -18.54
CA PRO A 25 -3.65 -1.69 -19.24
C PRO A 25 -2.51 -1.46 -18.24
N PHE A 26 -1.54 -2.37 -18.24
CA PHE A 26 -0.25 -2.17 -17.58
C PHE A 26 0.49 -1.04 -18.34
N GLY A 27 1.02 -0.06 -17.61
CA GLY A 27 1.87 0.97 -18.21
C GLY A 27 1.18 2.29 -18.57
N LYS A 28 0.07 2.67 -17.93
CA LYS A 28 -0.20 4.12 -17.81
C LYS A 28 0.86 4.70 -16.88
N ASN A 29 1.70 5.61 -17.39
CA ASN A 29 2.64 6.36 -16.56
C ASN A 29 1.89 6.97 -15.37
N ARG A 30 2.45 6.84 -14.17
CA ARG A 30 2.02 7.65 -13.03
C ARG A 30 2.40 9.08 -13.35
N ILE A 31 1.41 9.86 -13.75
CA ILE A 31 1.59 11.29 -13.99
C ILE A 31 1.56 11.93 -12.61
N GLN A 32 2.68 12.54 -12.21
CA GLN A 32 2.72 13.40 -11.04
C GLN A 32 2.10 14.74 -11.45
N TYR A 33 0.93 15.05 -10.90
CA TYR A 33 0.20 16.28 -11.21
C TYR A 33 0.64 17.44 -10.30
N GLU A 34 1.16 17.12 -9.11
CA GLU A 34 1.40 18.08 -8.04
C GLU A 34 2.85 18.06 -7.56
N GLU A 35 3.38 19.25 -7.26
CA GLU A 35 4.68 19.43 -6.61
C GLU A 35 4.48 19.49 -5.09
N PHE A 36 5.22 18.65 -4.35
CA PHE A 36 5.15 18.60 -2.90
C PHE A 36 6.32 19.34 -2.26
N LEU A 37 6.01 20.36 -1.45
CA LEU A 37 7.00 20.97 -0.57
C LEU A 37 7.15 20.13 0.71
N TRP A 38 8.03 19.14 0.65
CA TRP A 38 8.26 18.21 1.75
C TRP A 38 8.91 18.90 2.96
N LYS A 39 8.38 18.58 4.14
CA LYS A 39 8.88 18.93 5.46
C LYS A 39 9.03 17.64 6.28
N LYS A 40 9.86 17.68 7.32
CA LYS A 40 10.08 16.54 8.20
C LYS A 40 10.08 16.92 9.68
N TYR A 41 9.56 16.03 10.50
CA TYR A 41 9.82 15.98 11.93
C TYR A 41 10.74 14.80 12.22
N GLU A 42 11.89 15.07 12.84
CA GLU A 42 12.88 14.05 13.19
C GLU A 42 12.83 13.75 14.68
N PHE A 43 12.65 12.47 15.00
CA PHE A 43 12.68 11.96 16.37
C PHE A 43 13.83 10.96 16.51
N LYS A 44 14.05 10.51 17.76
CA LYS A 44 15.11 9.56 18.07
C LYS A 44 14.98 8.28 17.27
N ASP A 45 13.79 7.68 17.27
CA ASP A 45 13.56 6.34 16.71
C ASP A 45 12.79 6.35 15.38
N TYR A 46 12.23 7.50 14.96
CA TYR A 46 11.48 7.62 13.70
C TYR A 46 11.55 9.03 13.07
N THR A 47 11.18 9.15 11.80
CA THR A 47 11.01 10.40 11.06
C THR A 47 9.62 10.45 10.43
N VAL A 48 8.98 11.61 10.46
CA VAL A 48 7.67 11.86 9.81
C VAL A 48 7.84 12.88 8.69
N PHE A 49 7.62 12.46 7.45
CA PHE A 49 7.61 13.29 6.25
C PHE A 49 6.18 13.69 5.90
N PHE A 50 5.97 14.96 5.56
CA PHE A 50 4.67 15.52 5.19
C PHE A 50 4.85 16.75 4.31
N TYR A 51 3.81 17.17 3.61
CA TYR A 51 3.73 18.47 2.93
C TYR A 51 2.68 19.35 3.63
N GLU A 52 2.62 20.63 3.25
CA GLU A 52 1.94 21.71 3.98
C GLU A 52 0.57 21.35 4.56
N GLU A 53 -0.34 20.85 3.72
CA GLU A 53 -1.71 20.47 4.10
C GLU A 53 -1.75 19.30 5.11
N GLY A 54 -0.75 18.42 5.07
CA GLY A 54 -0.61 17.24 5.93
C GLY A 54 -0.09 17.52 7.35
N ARG A 55 0.16 18.77 7.75
CA ARG A 55 0.80 19.10 9.05
C ARG A 55 0.05 18.53 10.25
N ASN A 56 -1.28 18.67 10.29
CA ASN A 56 -2.06 18.20 11.43
C ASN A 56 -2.05 16.67 11.54
N LEU A 57 -2.16 15.97 10.41
CA LEU A 57 -2.00 14.51 10.34
C LEU A 57 -0.59 14.09 10.77
N ALA A 58 0.45 14.82 10.36
CA ALA A 58 1.82 14.53 10.73
C ALA A 58 2.06 14.67 12.24
N VAL A 59 1.51 15.70 12.89
CA VAL A 59 1.60 15.87 14.35
C VAL A 59 0.86 14.75 15.08
N PHE A 60 -0.32 14.38 14.61
CA PHE A 60 -1.07 13.26 15.18
C PHE A 60 -0.30 11.95 15.04
N ALA A 61 0.16 11.63 13.83
CA ALA A 61 0.91 10.41 13.53
C ALA A 61 2.21 10.33 14.33
N ALA A 62 2.94 11.45 14.50
CA ALA A 62 4.14 11.49 15.33
C ALA A 62 3.83 11.10 16.79
N ARG A 63 2.81 11.72 17.39
CA ARG A 63 2.40 11.40 18.78
C ARG A 63 1.97 9.95 18.92
N GLN A 64 1.19 9.45 17.97
CA GLN A 64 0.71 8.07 18.00
C GLN A 64 1.84 7.07 17.78
N ALA A 65 2.79 7.37 16.89
CA ALA A 65 3.94 6.52 16.63
C ALA A 65 4.79 6.32 17.89
N ASP A 66 5.07 7.39 18.65
CA ASP A 66 5.84 7.30 19.90
C ASP A 66 5.24 6.31 20.91
N GLN A 67 3.92 6.39 21.11
CA GLN A 67 3.17 5.51 22.01
C GLN A 67 3.14 4.07 21.47
N THR A 68 2.82 3.92 20.18
CA THR A 68 2.64 2.60 19.55
C THR A 68 3.96 1.85 19.46
N ILE A 69 5.06 2.52 19.12
CA ILE A 69 6.39 1.91 19.10
C ILE A 69 6.72 1.37 20.49
N SER A 70 6.53 2.19 21.53
CA SER A 70 6.78 1.78 22.91
C SER A 70 5.91 0.58 23.35
N GLU A 71 4.66 0.52 22.91
CA GLU A 71 3.75 -0.60 23.19
C GLU A 71 4.16 -1.88 22.46
N VAL A 72 4.49 -1.78 21.17
CA VAL A 72 4.93 -2.90 20.33
C VAL A 72 6.23 -3.48 20.85
N GLU A 73 7.22 -2.64 21.20
CA GLU A 73 8.49 -3.11 21.76
C GLU A 73 8.29 -3.87 23.07
N ARG A 74 7.41 -3.39 23.95
CA ARG A 74 7.06 -4.09 25.20
C ARG A 74 6.30 -5.40 24.94
N PHE A 75 5.40 -5.42 23.97
CA PHE A 75 4.61 -6.61 23.67
C PHE A 75 5.46 -7.76 23.12
N PHE A 76 6.39 -7.45 22.22
CA PHE A 76 7.28 -8.45 21.61
C PHE A 76 8.56 -8.70 22.40
N ASP A 77 8.83 -7.91 23.45
CA ASP A 77 10.10 -7.88 24.19
C ASP A 77 11.33 -7.76 23.25
N TYR A 78 11.14 -7.00 22.17
CA TYR A 78 12.13 -6.85 21.11
C TYR A 78 12.07 -5.42 20.56
N PRO A 79 13.21 -4.72 20.49
CA PRO A 79 13.23 -3.36 19.94
C PRO A 79 12.93 -3.40 18.44
N VAL A 80 12.25 -2.39 17.88
CA VAL A 80 11.97 -2.31 16.43
C VAL A 80 13.25 -2.02 15.61
N ARG A 81 14.43 -2.20 16.20
CA ARG A 81 15.67 -1.60 15.76
C ARG A 81 16.43 -2.47 14.75
N SER A 82 16.45 -1.97 13.52
CA SER A 82 17.55 -2.16 12.57
C SER A 82 17.85 -0.84 11.84
N GLU A 83 16.83 -0.01 11.59
CA GLU A 83 16.94 1.35 11.02
C GLU A 83 15.89 2.28 11.64
N ARG A 84 16.02 3.60 11.40
CA ARG A 84 15.05 4.61 11.86
C ARG A 84 13.75 4.49 11.04
N LEU A 85 12.61 4.31 11.71
CA LEU A 85 11.31 4.17 11.04
C LEU A 85 10.95 5.46 10.28
N GLN A 86 10.33 5.32 9.11
CA GLN A 86 9.92 6.46 8.29
C GLN A 86 8.42 6.42 8.03
N PHE A 87 7.73 7.48 8.41
CA PHE A 87 6.31 7.69 8.12
C PHE A 87 6.19 8.76 7.04
N VAL A 88 5.56 8.43 5.91
CA VAL A 88 5.26 9.41 4.85
C VAL A 88 3.75 9.66 4.84
N ILE A 89 3.36 10.89 5.16
CA ILE A 89 1.95 11.27 5.33
C ILE A 89 1.45 11.95 4.05
N TYR A 90 0.41 11.35 3.47
CA TYR A 90 -0.37 11.94 2.39
C TYR A 90 -1.76 12.28 2.91
N GLU A 91 -2.24 13.49 2.64
CA GLU A 91 -3.61 13.92 2.96
C GLU A 91 -4.65 13.19 2.09
N LYS A 92 -4.37 13.01 0.80
CA LYS A 92 -5.26 12.34 -0.15
C LYS A 92 -4.68 11.04 -0.67
N MET A 93 -5.55 10.06 -0.91
CA MET A 93 -5.18 8.79 -1.54
C MET A 93 -4.59 9.01 -2.95
N GLU A 94 -5.07 10.01 -3.68
CA GLU A 94 -4.54 10.37 -5.01
C GLU A 94 -3.08 10.79 -4.93
N HIS A 95 -2.69 11.53 -3.89
CA HIS A 95 -1.32 11.98 -3.66
C HIS A 95 -0.38 10.79 -3.38
N PHE A 96 -0.86 9.78 -2.67
CA PHE A 96 -0.14 8.52 -2.49
C PHE A 96 0.00 7.74 -3.80
N ARG A 97 -1.04 7.71 -4.64
CA ARG A 97 -1.01 6.97 -5.92
C ARG A 97 -0.06 7.58 -6.95
N GLN A 98 0.22 8.89 -6.86
CA GLN A 98 1.20 9.56 -7.73
C GLN A 98 2.64 9.51 -7.21
N SER A 99 2.89 9.02 -5.99
CA SER A 99 4.27 8.83 -5.54
C SER A 99 4.95 7.71 -6.31
N ASN A 100 6.24 7.90 -6.61
CA ASN A 100 7.09 6.89 -7.26
C ASN A 100 7.56 5.82 -6.28
#